data_AF-A0A1F8AD00-F1
#
_entry.id   AF-A0A1F8AD00-F1
#
_cell.length_a   1.000
_cell.length_b   1.000
_cell.length_c   1.000
_cell.angle_alpha   90.00
_cell.angle_beta   90.00
_cell.angle_gamma   90.00
#
_symmetry.space_group_name_H-M   'P 1'
#
loop_
_entity.id
_entity.type
_entity.pdbx_description
1 polymer ?
#
loop_
_entity_poly.entity_id
_entity_poly.type
_entity_poly.pdbx_seq_one_letter_code
_entity_poly.pdbx_strand_id
1 'polypeptide(L)'
;MLFPSVRNVGLLVLGTLIAVNPTLGIPYDVSEPLDPLGPLRVTLDYGLATTWPNPQDVHINTVQRNWQYSSHIVFASRVGDSDESNPPISDGQLWQIARDAVDEMIRDRIQYGTRDRAQPAAMTVLAWGNEIILASSMKGAGSFSYDFLGGETPVGRSLQQCQIVWRDISLPDKDKTQMHNNNGNCAEPMAAHLYYKNNRVNLQDQKARVGTWVNGVDGWAKTDPCGSNTQDFWGCNLFTANQGLKVLDRDTPSEPYTLANIAGGPTIQDQIQLCGGQPRVFVG
;
A
#
# COMPACT_ATOMS: atom_id res chain seq x y z
N MET A 1 5.16 69.29 49.04
CA MET A 1 5.25 69.84 47.66
C MET A 1 5.60 68.67 46.76
N LEU A 2 4.57 67.96 46.29
CA LEU A 2 3.97 68.08 44.94
C LEU A 2 4.88 67.48 43.85
N PHE A 3 4.73 66.17 43.63
CA PHE A 3 5.03 65.52 42.35
C PHE A 3 3.85 65.76 41.40
N PRO A 4 4.04 66.26 40.17
CA PRO A 4 2.98 66.25 39.17
C PRO A 4 3.02 64.94 38.36
N SER A 5 1.86 64.30 38.32
CA SER A 5 1.47 63.27 37.34
C SER A 5 1.01 63.96 36.07
N VAL A 6 1.41 63.50 34.87
CA VAL A 6 0.61 63.66 33.64
C VAL A 6 0.82 62.50 32.67
N ARG A 7 -0.19 61.61 32.63
CA ARG A 7 -0.91 61.02 31.49
C ARG A 7 -0.18 60.46 30.26
N ASN A 8 -0.45 59.17 30.03
CA ASN A 8 -1.02 58.56 28.82
C ASN A 8 -0.69 59.21 27.46
N VAL A 9 0.14 58.52 26.68
CA VAL A 9 -0.12 58.30 25.25
C VAL A 9 0.13 56.82 24.97
N GLY A 10 -0.95 56.05 24.96
CA GLY A 10 -0.95 54.74 24.34
C GLY A 10 -0.93 54.92 22.83
N LEU A 11 0.03 54.27 22.16
CA LEU A 11 -0.03 54.02 20.73
C LEU A 11 0.38 52.56 20.51
N LEU A 12 -0.67 51.73 20.50
CA LEU A 12 -0.71 50.43 19.88
C LEU A 12 -0.23 50.57 18.43
N VAL A 13 0.94 50.01 18.12
CA VAL A 13 1.26 49.58 16.77
C VAL A 13 1.23 48.06 16.80
N LEU A 14 0.01 47.52 16.78
CA LEU A 14 -0.24 46.14 16.41
C LEU A 14 -0.11 46.06 14.88
N GLY A 15 1.13 46.11 14.40
CA GLY A 15 1.44 45.80 13.02
C GLY A 15 1.18 44.32 12.80
N THR A 16 -0.01 44.00 12.28
CA THR A 16 -0.36 42.69 11.77
C THR A 16 0.61 42.30 10.66
N LEU A 17 1.71 41.65 11.03
CA LEU A 17 2.38 40.68 10.18
C LEU A 17 1.40 39.54 9.97
N ILE A 18 0.50 39.70 9.00
CA ILE A 18 -0.05 38.54 8.31
C ILE A 18 1.15 37.93 7.60
N ALA A 19 1.86 37.04 8.32
CA ALA A 19 2.67 36.05 7.69
C ALA A 19 1.71 35.27 6.79
N VAL A 20 1.71 35.60 5.50
CA VAL A 20 1.15 34.74 4.48
C VAL A 20 2.04 33.51 4.51
N ASN A 21 1.66 32.57 5.36
CA ASN A 21 2.25 31.26 5.43
C ASN A 21 2.07 30.68 4.02
N PRO A 22 3.13 30.35 3.27
CA PRO A 22 2.98 29.76 1.94
C PRO A 22 2.47 28.31 2.01
N THR A 23 1.78 27.93 3.10
CA THR A 23 1.10 26.65 3.30
C THR A 23 -0.28 26.57 2.63
N LEU A 24 -0.57 27.45 1.67
CA LEU A 24 -1.58 27.17 0.64
C LEU A 24 -1.02 26.08 -0.25
N GLY A 25 -1.18 24.84 0.23
CA GLY A 25 -0.63 23.64 -0.38
C GLY A 25 -1.06 23.54 -1.83
N ILE A 26 -0.13 23.08 -2.67
CA ILE A 26 -0.46 22.65 -4.02
C ILE A 26 -1.66 21.69 -3.90
N PRO A 27 -2.81 22.05 -4.51
CA PRO A 27 -3.93 21.13 -4.56
C PRO A 27 -3.48 19.89 -5.34
N TYR A 28 -3.67 18.70 -4.75
CA TYR A 28 -3.61 17.48 -5.57
C TYR A 28 -4.83 17.48 -6.50
N ASP A 29 -4.71 16.88 -7.67
CA ASP A 29 -5.78 16.84 -8.67
C ASP A 29 -6.21 15.40 -8.91
N VAL A 30 -7.36 15.03 -8.33
CA VAL A 30 -8.02 13.74 -8.56
C VAL A 30 -9.34 13.93 -9.30
N SER A 31 -9.46 14.99 -10.11
CA SER A 31 -10.69 15.28 -10.88
C SER A 31 -10.98 14.20 -11.93
N GLU A 32 -9.94 13.55 -12.43
CA GLU A 32 -10.01 12.42 -13.34
C GLU A 32 -8.91 11.39 -13.05
N PRO A 33 -9.11 10.11 -13.38
CA PRO A 33 -8.05 9.12 -13.31
C PRO A 33 -6.99 9.38 -14.38
N LEU A 34 -5.74 9.46 -13.97
CA LEU A 34 -4.59 9.64 -14.85
C LEU A 34 -4.00 8.29 -15.28
N ASP A 35 -3.33 8.28 -16.44
CA ASP A 35 -2.64 7.09 -16.94
C ASP A 35 -1.30 6.87 -16.22
N PRO A 36 -0.93 5.60 -15.92
CA PRO A 36 0.34 5.27 -15.30
C PRO A 36 1.55 5.61 -16.19
N LEU A 37 2.61 6.12 -15.56
CA LEU A 37 3.81 6.60 -16.26
C LEU A 37 4.87 5.53 -16.56
N GLY A 38 4.84 4.38 -15.87
CA GLY A 38 5.88 3.37 -15.98
C GLY A 38 5.44 2.06 -16.63
N PRO A 39 6.41 1.22 -17.05
CA PRO A 39 6.14 -0.03 -17.75
C PRO A 39 5.37 -1.06 -16.91
N LEU A 40 5.48 -1.04 -15.57
CA LEU A 40 4.71 -1.93 -14.70
C LEU A 40 3.27 -1.46 -14.51
N ARG A 41 2.92 -0.26 -14.98
CA ARG A 41 1.58 0.32 -14.94
C ARG A 41 1.03 0.51 -13.52
N VAL A 42 1.90 0.72 -12.53
CA VAL A 42 1.48 1.02 -11.15
C VAL A 42 0.81 2.38 -11.11
N THR A 43 -0.45 2.43 -10.67
CA THR A 43 -1.22 3.67 -10.57
C THR A 43 -2.11 3.71 -9.33
N LEU A 44 -2.55 4.91 -8.96
CA LEU A 44 -3.50 5.15 -7.90
C LEU A 44 -4.78 4.31 -8.07
N ASP A 45 -5.21 3.66 -7.01
CA ASP A 45 -6.57 3.15 -6.89
C ASP A 45 -7.53 4.33 -6.77
N TYR A 46 -7.96 4.83 -7.92
CA TYR A 46 -8.79 6.03 -8.03
C TYR A 46 -10.15 5.83 -7.35
N GLY A 47 -10.72 4.63 -7.47
CA GLY A 47 -11.99 4.30 -6.82
C GLY A 47 -11.86 4.36 -5.30
N LEU A 48 -10.79 3.81 -4.72
CA LEU A 48 -10.51 3.91 -3.30
C LEU A 48 -10.33 5.38 -2.86
N ALA A 49 -9.60 6.19 -3.64
CA ALA A 49 -9.32 7.58 -3.30
C ALA A 49 -10.55 8.51 -3.36
N THR A 50 -11.56 8.15 -4.15
CA THR A 50 -12.70 9.03 -4.45
C THR A 50 -14.04 8.51 -3.92
N THR A 51 -14.17 7.21 -3.68
CA THR A 51 -15.45 6.58 -3.29
C THR A 51 -15.46 5.90 -1.93
N TRP A 52 -14.29 5.66 -1.33
CA TRP A 52 -14.17 4.94 -0.07
C TRP A 52 -13.80 5.86 1.12
N PRO A 53 -14.46 5.71 2.30
CA PRO A 53 -15.59 4.83 2.60
C PRO A 53 -16.95 5.34 2.10
N ASN A 54 -17.01 6.61 1.73
CA ASN A 54 -18.16 7.24 1.10
C ASN A 54 -17.69 8.09 -0.08
N PRO A 55 -18.52 8.34 -1.10
CA PRO A 55 -18.21 9.26 -2.18
C PRO A 55 -17.72 10.62 -1.67
N GLN A 56 -16.59 11.06 -2.18
CA GLN A 56 -15.96 12.33 -1.85
C GLN A 56 -15.92 13.21 -3.10
N ASP A 57 -16.21 14.50 -2.93
CA ASP A 57 -16.05 15.48 -4.01
C ASP A 57 -14.58 15.56 -4.45
N VAL A 58 -14.32 15.30 -5.73
CA VAL A 58 -12.98 15.27 -6.32
C VAL A 58 -12.30 16.63 -6.39
N HIS A 59 -13.06 17.72 -6.30
CA HIS A 59 -12.54 19.09 -6.32
C HIS A 59 -12.17 19.62 -4.93
N ILE A 60 -12.47 18.86 -3.86
CA ILE A 60 -12.11 19.22 -2.49
C ILE A 60 -10.76 18.58 -2.13
N ASN A 61 -9.80 19.44 -1.78
CA ASN A 61 -8.42 19.05 -1.46
C ASN A 61 -8.07 19.09 0.03
N THR A 62 -9.09 19.33 0.86
CA THR A 62 -9.01 19.29 2.32
C THR A 62 -9.54 17.98 2.91
N VAL A 63 -10.21 17.14 2.10
CA VAL A 63 -10.71 15.84 2.57
C VAL A 63 -9.57 14.86 2.79
N GLN A 64 -9.71 14.04 3.83
CA GLN A 64 -8.80 12.92 4.03
C GLN A 64 -9.19 11.79 3.07
N ARG A 65 -8.29 11.49 2.12
CA ARG A 65 -8.43 10.39 1.16
C ARG A 65 -7.63 9.17 1.59
N ASN A 66 -8.00 8.04 1.00
CA ASN A 66 -7.24 6.79 1.07
C ASN A 66 -6.39 6.63 -0.19
N TRP A 67 -5.10 6.40 -0.01
CA TRP A 67 -4.10 6.28 -1.06
C TRP A 67 -3.57 4.86 -1.05
N GLN A 68 -3.78 4.17 -2.16
CA GLN A 68 -3.26 2.84 -2.44
C GLN A 68 -2.94 2.82 -3.93
N TYR A 69 -1.88 2.10 -4.29
CA TYR A 69 -1.39 2.03 -5.66
C TYR A 69 -1.22 0.57 -6.02
N SER A 70 -1.66 0.21 -7.22
CA SER A 70 -1.61 -1.17 -7.67
C SER A 70 -1.38 -1.28 -9.16
N SER A 71 -0.96 -2.47 -9.56
CA SER A 71 -0.99 -2.95 -10.94
C SER A 71 -1.20 -4.47 -10.92
N HIS A 72 -1.76 -4.97 -12.00
CA HIS A 72 -1.93 -6.38 -12.25
C HIS A 72 -1.43 -6.72 -13.66
N ILE A 73 -0.58 -7.74 -13.73
CA ILE A 73 0.11 -8.14 -14.95
C ILE A 73 -0.10 -9.64 -15.15
N VAL A 74 -0.65 -10.00 -16.31
CA VAL A 74 -0.76 -11.39 -16.77
C VAL A 74 0.30 -11.63 -17.83
N PHE A 75 1.09 -12.68 -17.68
CA PHE A 75 2.16 -13.07 -18.59
C PHE A 75 1.72 -14.18 -19.53
N ALA A 76 2.38 -14.26 -20.70
CA ALA A 76 2.14 -15.30 -21.69
C ALA A 76 2.51 -16.70 -21.18
N SER A 77 3.47 -16.78 -20.25
CA SER A 77 3.93 -18.01 -19.61
C SER A 77 3.87 -17.89 -18.09
N ARG A 78 4.01 -19.03 -17.40
CA ARG A 78 4.00 -19.08 -15.94
C ARG A 78 5.12 -18.21 -15.35
N VAL A 79 4.81 -17.56 -14.23
CA VAL A 79 5.79 -16.83 -13.42
C VAL A 79 6.56 -17.78 -12.50
N GLY A 80 5.97 -18.92 -12.14
CA GLY A 80 6.58 -19.99 -11.34
C GLY A 80 6.03 -20.08 -9.92
N ASP A 81 5.99 -21.31 -9.40
CA ASP A 81 5.42 -21.66 -8.10
C ASP A 81 6.49 -21.60 -6.99
N SER A 82 6.05 -21.46 -5.75
CA SER A 82 6.93 -21.33 -4.58
C SER A 82 7.79 -22.56 -4.25
N ASP A 83 7.39 -23.75 -4.69
CA ASP A 83 8.10 -25.02 -4.47
C ASP A 83 9.08 -25.39 -5.59
N GLU A 84 9.15 -24.58 -6.65
CA GLU A 84 10.14 -24.74 -7.71
C GLU A 84 11.51 -24.21 -7.26
N SER A 85 12.57 -24.95 -7.56
CA SER A 85 13.95 -24.51 -7.28
C SER A 85 14.45 -23.44 -8.25
N ASN A 86 13.95 -23.45 -9.49
CA ASN A 86 14.28 -22.51 -10.55
C ASN A 86 13.01 -22.04 -11.28
N PRO A 87 12.17 -21.21 -10.63
CA PRO A 87 10.97 -20.68 -11.25
C PRO A 87 11.32 -19.81 -12.48
N PRO A 88 10.47 -19.76 -13.53
CA PRO A 88 10.72 -18.95 -14.73
C PRO A 88 10.99 -17.47 -14.46
N ILE A 89 10.37 -16.90 -13.42
CA ILE A 89 10.75 -15.62 -12.83
C ILE A 89 11.46 -15.92 -11.51
N SER A 90 12.74 -15.54 -11.39
CA SER A 90 13.51 -15.75 -10.17
C SER A 90 13.03 -14.85 -9.03
N ASP A 91 13.35 -15.22 -7.79
CA ASP A 91 13.03 -14.39 -6.63
C ASP A 91 13.81 -13.05 -6.66
N GLY A 92 15.02 -13.04 -7.23
CA GLY A 92 15.79 -11.82 -7.47
C GLY A 92 15.12 -10.87 -8.48
N GLN A 93 14.50 -11.43 -9.53
CA GLN A 93 13.71 -10.65 -10.50
C GLN A 93 12.44 -10.10 -9.86
N LEU A 94 11.73 -10.89 -9.04
CA LEU A 94 10.58 -10.40 -8.27
C LEU A 94 10.97 -9.23 -7.35
N TRP A 95 12.14 -9.32 -6.70
CA TRP A 95 12.66 -8.21 -5.88
C TRP A 95 12.91 -6.93 -6.67
N GLN A 96 13.46 -7.05 -7.88
CA GLN A 96 13.70 -5.90 -8.76
C GLN A 96 12.38 -5.32 -9.29
N ILE A 97 11.43 -6.17 -9.70
CA ILE A 97 10.08 -5.74 -10.11
C ILE A 97 9.39 -4.95 -8.99
N ALA A 98 9.43 -5.45 -7.75
CA ALA A 98 8.86 -4.76 -6.61
C ALA A 98 9.55 -3.41 -6.31
N ARG A 99 10.87 -3.31 -6.55
CA ARG A 99 11.61 -2.06 -6.39
C ARG A 99 11.21 -1.04 -7.46
N ASP A 100 11.09 -1.46 -8.71
CA ASP A 100 10.66 -0.58 -9.80
C ASP A 100 9.21 -0.12 -9.59
N ALA A 101 8.36 -0.97 -9.03
CA ALA A 101 6.98 -0.64 -8.65
C ALA A 101 6.91 0.47 -7.59
N VAL A 102 7.85 0.50 -6.64
CA VAL A 102 7.99 1.62 -5.70
C VAL A 102 8.27 2.92 -6.46
N ASP A 103 9.18 2.92 -7.43
CA ASP A 103 9.52 4.13 -8.19
C ASP A 103 8.35 4.59 -9.07
N GLU A 104 7.56 3.67 -9.61
CA GLU A 104 6.31 4.01 -10.31
C GLU A 104 5.25 4.60 -9.37
N MET A 105 5.04 4.01 -8.20
CA MET A 105 4.14 4.57 -7.18
C MET A 105 4.53 6.02 -6.81
N ILE A 106 5.83 6.29 -6.60
CA ILE A 106 6.33 7.63 -6.28
C ILE A 106 6.05 8.60 -7.44
N ARG A 107 6.28 8.17 -8.69
CA ARG A 107 6.02 8.98 -9.88
C ARG A 107 4.53 9.28 -10.06
N ASP A 108 3.67 8.29 -9.93
CA ASP A 108 2.22 8.44 -10.05
C ASP A 108 1.67 9.36 -8.93
N ARG A 109 2.15 9.19 -7.69
CA ARG A 109 1.87 10.11 -6.58
C ARG A 109 2.21 11.57 -6.91
N ILE A 110 3.39 11.81 -7.50
CA ILE A 110 3.84 13.15 -7.93
C ILE A 110 2.93 13.68 -9.05
N GLN A 111 2.53 12.83 -10.00
CA GLN A 111 1.64 13.18 -11.10
C GLN A 111 0.30 13.72 -10.61
N TYR A 112 -0.29 13.10 -9.58
CA TYR A 112 -1.50 13.60 -8.91
C TYR A 112 -1.26 14.84 -8.02
N GLY A 113 -0.02 15.32 -7.86
CA GLY A 113 0.31 16.46 -6.99
C GLY A 113 0.13 16.17 -5.49
N THR A 114 0.08 14.89 -5.09
CA THR A 114 -0.11 14.51 -3.69
C THR A 114 1.18 14.68 -2.88
N ARG A 115 1.03 14.96 -1.58
CA ARG A 115 2.15 15.25 -0.67
C ARG A 115 2.91 13.95 -0.31
N ASP A 116 4.18 14.06 0.04
CA ASP A 116 4.99 12.91 0.48
C ASP A 116 4.33 12.12 1.63
N ARG A 117 3.65 12.81 2.56
CA ARG A 117 2.92 12.17 3.68
C ARG A 117 1.75 11.26 3.25
N ALA A 118 1.25 11.44 2.04
CA ALA A 118 0.19 10.61 1.45
C ALA A 118 0.76 9.34 0.82
N GLN A 119 2.07 9.26 0.61
CA GLN A 119 2.72 8.09 0.04
C GLN A 119 2.62 6.89 0.98
N PRO A 120 2.16 5.74 0.48
CA PRO A 120 2.35 4.46 1.15
C PRO A 120 3.82 4.14 1.47
N ALA A 121 4.04 3.48 2.60
CA ALA A 121 5.38 3.14 3.07
C ALA A 121 5.83 1.74 2.66
N ALA A 122 4.97 0.94 2.02
CA ALA A 122 5.31 -0.41 1.57
C ALA A 122 4.78 -0.68 0.17
N MET A 123 5.49 -1.54 -0.57
CA MET A 123 5.10 -2.09 -1.88
C MET A 123 5.44 -3.57 -1.92
N THR A 124 4.44 -4.38 -2.23
CA THR A 124 4.54 -5.84 -2.31
C THR A 124 4.37 -6.31 -3.74
N VAL A 125 5.14 -7.32 -4.11
CA VAL A 125 4.87 -8.20 -5.25
C VAL A 125 4.25 -9.49 -4.76
N LEU A 126 3.14 -9.91 -5.39
CA LEU A 126 2.49 -11.19 -5.19
C LEU A 126 2.47 -11.92 -6.54
N ALA A 127 3.14 -13.07 -6.64
CA ALA A 127 3.32 -13.82 -7.89
C ALA A 127 2.76 -15.25 -7.77
N TRP A 128 1.93 -15.66 -8.71
CA TRP A 128 1.36 -17.01 -8.79
C TRP A 128 1.00 -17.36 -10.24
N GLY A 129 0.95 -18.64 -10.59
CA GLY A 129 0.49 -19.05 -11.93
C GLY A 129 1.25 -18.35 -13.05
N ASN A 130 0.56 -17.49 -13.82
CA ASN A 130 1.12 -16.58 -14.83
C ASN A 130 0.87 -15.09 -14.50
N GLU A 131 0.60 -14.76 -13.25
CA GLU A 131 0.13 -13.44 -12.84
C GLU A 131 1.03 -12.83 -11.76
N ILE A 132 1.12 -11.49 -11.78
CA ILE A 132 1.71 -10.68 -10.73
C ILE A 132 0.73 -9.58 -10.33
N ILE A 133 0.51 -9.41 -9.03
CA ILE A 133 -0.05 -8.18 -8.44
C ILE A 133 1.07 -7.39 -7.78
N LEU A 134 1.12 -6.10 -8.08
CA LEU A 134 1.89 -5.10 -7.37
C LEU A 134 0.91 -4.30 -6.53
N ALA A 135 1.13 -4.19 -5.24
CA ALA A 135 0.24 -3.47 -4.36
C ALA A 135 1.01 -2.76 -3.25
N SER A 136 0.72 -1.47 -3.07
CA SER A 136 1.20 -0.74 -1.91
C SER A 136 0.32 -0.97 -0.68
N SER A 137 0.88 -0.66 0.50
CA SER A 137 0.08 -0.48 1.71
C SER A 137 -0.94 0.65 1.52
N MET A 138 -2.04 0.63 2.26
CA MET A 138 -2.99 1.75 2.22
C MET A 138 -2.59 2.84 3.23
N LYS A 139 -2.62 4.10 2.78
CA LYS A 139 -2.44 5.29 3.62
C LYS A 139 -3.72 6.12 3.66
N GLY A 140 -4.21 6.51 4.82
CA GLY A 140 -5.42 7.34 4.91
C GLY A 140 -6.18 7.12 6.20
N ALA A 141 -7.51 7.11 6.11
CA ALA A 141 -8.41 6.89 7.23
C ALA A 141 -9.09 5.52 7.16
N GLY A 142 -9.24 4.88 8.31
CA GLY A 142 -9.92 3.59 8.44
C GLY A 142 -9.04 2.40 8.06
N SER A 143 -9.69 1.24 7.98
CA SER A 143 -9.10 -0.02 7.59
C SER A 143 -9.92 -0.63 6.47
N PHE A 144 -9.36 -0.75 5.26
CA PHE A 144 -10.10 -1.45 4.21
C PHE A 144 -10.38 -2.90 4.62
N SER A 145 -9.38 -3.56 5.22
CA SER A 145 -9.49 -4.96 5.63
C SER A 145 -10.54 -5.26 6.70
N TYR A 146 -10.81 -4.32 7.60
CA TYR A 146 -11.81 -4.51 8.67
C TYR A 146 -13.14 -3.79 8.40
N ASP A 147 -13.13 -2.65 7.71
CA ASP A 147 -14.33 -1.83 7.53
C ASP A 147 -15.10 -2.22 6.25
N PHE A 148 -14.41 -2.68 5.19
CA PHE A 148 -15.07 -3.10 3.95
C PHE A 148 -15.91 -4.35 4.17
N LEU A 149 -17.20 -4.25 3.87
CA LEU A 149 -18.21 -5.28 4.15
C LEU A 149 -18.19 -5.78 5.60
N GLY A 150 -17.79 -4.93 6.55
CA GLY A 150 -17.65 -5.30 7.96
C GLY A 150 -16.58 -6.37 8.21
N GLY A 151 -15.58 -6.48 7.34
CA GLY A 151 -14.50 -7.46 7.46
C GLY A 151 -14.86 -8.86 6.97
N GLU A 152 -16.06 -9.04 6.39
CA GLU A 152 -16.55 -10.32 5.85
C GLU A 152 -15.99 -10.64 4.46
N THR A 153 -14.69 -10.43 4.30
CA THR A 153 -13.91 -10.81 3.11
C THR A 153 -12.99 -11.98 3.43
N PRO A 154 -12.49 -12.74 2.44
CA PRO A 154 -11.48 -13.78 2.71
C PRO A 154 -10.27 -13.26 3.49
N VAL A 155 -9.79 -12.06 3.16
CA VAL A 155 -8.68 -11.39 3.86
C VAL A 155 -9.08 -10.96 5.27
N GLY A 156 -10.23 -10.31 5.44
CA GLY A 156 -10.71 -9.86 6.76
C GLY A 156 -10.91 -11.03 7.73
N ARG A 157 -11.50 -12.15 7.27
CA ARG A 157 -11.65 -13.38 8.06
C ARG A 157 -10.30 -14.00 8.42
N SER A 158 -9.35 -14.02 7.48
CA SER A 158 -7.99 -14.49 7.75
C SER A 158 -7.31 -13.65 8.83
N LEU A 159 -7.41 -12.33 8.76
CA LEU A 159 -6.88 -11.44 9.81
C LEU A 159 -7.57 -11.67 11.16
N GLN A 160 -8.87 -11.93 11.20
CA GLN A 160 -9.56 -12.29 12.44
C GLN A 160 -9.05 -13.62 13.02
N GLN A 161 -8.82 -14.64 12.17
CA GLN A 161 -8.23 -15.91 12.58
C GLN A 161 -6.82 -15.72 13.15
N CYS A 162 -5.97 -14.95 12.48
CA CYS A 162 -4.63 -14.64 12.96
C CYS A 162 -4.66 -13.88 14.30
N GLN A 163 -5.64 -13.00 14.51
CA GLN A 163 -5.85 -12.34 15.80
C GLN A 163 -6.19 -13.34 16.91
N ILE A 164 -7.04 -14.35 16.63
CA ILE A 164 -7.37 -15.41 17.58
C ILE A 164 -6.12 -16.21 17.93
N VAL A 165 -5.40 -16.70 16.92
CA VAL A 165 -4.15 -17.46 17.12
C VAL A 165 -3.15 -16.66 17.95
N TRP A 166 -2.96 -15.38 17.63
CA TRP A 166 -2.07 -14.53 18.39
C TRP A 166 -2.49 -14.35 19.86
N ARG A 167 -3.79 -14.18 20.14
CA ARG A 167 -4.31 -14.07 21.52
C ARG A 167 -4.04 -15.32 22.36
N ASP A 168 -3.99 -16.48 21.71
CA ASP A 168 -3.75 -17.77 22.34
C ASP A 168 -2.26 -18.00 22.65
N ILE A 169 -1.37 -17.54 21.76
CA ILE A 169 0.09 -17.76 21.90
C ILE A 169 0.84 -16.58 22.54
N SER A 170 0.20 -15.42 22.68
CA SER A 170 0.82 -14.22 23.27
C SER A 170 0.96 -14.34 24.80
N LEU A 171 2.00 -13.71 25.33
CA LEU A 171 2.28 -13.69 26.77
C LEU A 171 1.14 -13.00 27.55
N PRO A 172 0.88 -13.37 28.81
CA PRO A 172 -0.24 -12.84 29.59
C PRO A 172 -0.25 -11.32 29.79
N ASP A 173 0.90 -10.65 29.69
CA ASP A 173 1.09 -9.21 29.81
C ASP A 173 0.69 -8.43 28.56
N LYS A 174 0.38 -9.12 27.45
CA LYS A 174 0.03 -8.47 26.17
C LYS A 174 -1.42 -8.02 26.15
N ASP A 175 -1.65 -6.83 25.58
CA ASP A 175 -2.98 -6.32 25.33
C ASP A 175 -3.66 -7.13 24.22
N LYS A 176 -4.46 -8.12 24.64
CA LYS A 176 -5.20 -9.01 23.75
C LYS A 176 -6.25 -8.29 22.91
N THR A 177 -6.56 -7.03 23.20
CA THR A 177 -7.49 -6.23 22.38
C THR A 177 -6.82 -5.63 21.15
N GLN A 178 -5.48 -5.65 21.07
CA GLN A 178 -4.77 -5.12 19.91
C GLN A 178 -5.15 -5.84 18.61
N MET A 179 -5.33 -5.03 17.57
CA MET A 179 -5.57 -5.47 16.21
C MET A 179 -4.25 -5.63 15.46
N HIS A 180 -4.31 -6.22 14.26
CA HIS A 180 -3.17 -6.34 13.35
C HIS A 180 -2.45 -4.98 13.21
N ASN A 181 -1.12 -5.01 13.20
CA ASN A 181 -0.32 -3.79 12.99
C ASN A 181 -0.78 -3.01 11.74
N ASN A 182 -0.70 -1.67 11.76
CA ASN A 182 -1.24 -0.82 10.69
C ASN A 182 -2.75 -1.05 10.38
N ASN A 183 -3.54 -1.57 11.33
CA ASN A 183 -4.96 -1.86 11.17
C ASN A 183 -5.29 -2.69 9.91
N GLY A 184 -4.46 -3.67 9.56
CA GLY A 184 -4.68 -4.52 8.38
C GLY A 184 -4.45 -3.82 7.03
N ASN A 185 -3.84 -2.63 7.01
CA ASN A 185 -3.55 -1.86 5.79
C ASN A 185 -2.16 -2.12 5.20
N CYS A 186 -1.45 -3.15 5.67
CA CYS A 186 -0.17 -3.53 5.10
C CYS A 186 -0.29 -3.94 3.62
N ALA A 187 0.82 -3.92 2.90
CA ALA A 187 0.84 -4.20 1.46
C ALA A 187 0.44 -5.64 1.13
N GLU A 188 0.76 -6.63 1.99
CA GLU A 188 0.43 -8.03 1.77
C GLU A 188 -1.08 -8.31 1.86
N PRO A 189 -1.82 -7.83 2.89
CA PRO A 189 -3.28 -7.87 2.87
C PRO A 189 -3.90 -7.15 1.68
N MET A 190 -3.36 -6.00 1.26
CA MET A 190 -3.89 -5.27 0.09
C MET A 190 -3.72 -6.09 -1.20
N ALA A 191 -2.55 -6.70 -1.42
CA ALA A 191 -2.33 -7.61 -2.55
C ALA A 191 -3.31 -8.79 -2.53
N ALA A 192 -3.56 -9.37 -1.35
CA ALA A 192 -4.51 -10.47 -1.20
C ALA A 192 -5.96 -10.05 -1.50
N HIS A 193 -6.39 -8.84 -1.11
CA HIS A 193 -7.73 -8.33 -1.46
C HIS A 193 -7.89 -8.23 -2.98
N LEU A 194 -6.86 -7.70 -3.66
CA LEU A 194 -6.85 -7.60 -5.12
C LEU A 194 -6.93 -9.00 -5.77
N TYR A 195 -6.16 -9.97 -5.25
CA TYR A 195 -6.24 -11.36 -5.71
C TYR A 195 -7.66 -11.92 -5.59
N TYR A 196 -8.29 -11.84 -4.41
CA TYR A 196 -9.61 -12.42 -4.15
C TYR A 196 -10.75 -11.69 -4.86
N LYS A 197 -10.52 -10.50 -5.41
CA LYS A 197 -11.52 -9.81 -6.24
C LYS A 197 -11.74 -10.52 -7.58
N ASN A 198 -10.66 -11.09 -8.15
CA ASN A 198 -10.69 -11.73 -9.45
C ASN A 198 -10.55 -13.26 -9.39
N ASN A 199 -10.14 -13.81 -8.24
CA ASN A 199 -9.87 -15.23 -8.06
C ASN A 199 -10.78 -15.86 -7.01
N ARG A 200 -11.25 -17.08 -7.30
CA ARG A 200 -12.07 -17.88 -6.38
C ARG A 200 -11.30 -18.99 -5.68
N VAL A 201 -10.09 -19.29 -6.15
CA VAL A 201 -9.23 -20.29 -5.53
C VAL A 201 -8.55 -19.65 -4.32
N ASN A 202 -8.27 -20.40 -3.27
CA ASN A 202 -7.59 -19.85 -2.10
C ASN A 202 -6.11 -19.63 -2.40
N LEU A 203 -5.52 -18.55 -1.88
CA LEU A 203 -4.08 -18.29 -2.02
C LEU A 203 -3.22 -19.43 -1.47
N GLN A 204 -3.69 -20.14 -0.45
CA GLN A 204 -3.02 -21.31 0.13
C GLN A 204 -2.75 -22.40 -0.91
N ASP A 205 -3.62 -22.51 -1.93
CA ASP A 205 -3.54 -23.52 -2.98
C ASP A 205 -2.74 -23.03 -4.20
N GLN A 206 -2.39 -21.74 -4.26
CA GLN A 206 -1.72 -21.12 -5.40
C GLN A 206 -0.20 -21.27 -5.39
N LYS A 207 0.37 -21.71 -4.25
CA LYS A 207 1.83 -21.75 -4.06
C LYS A 207 2.47 -20.39 -4.36
N ALA A 208 1.78 -19.30 -4.00
CA ALA A 208 2.18 -17.95 -4.37
C ALA A 208 3.45 -17.50 -3.62
N ARG A 209 4.21 -16.61 -4.26
CA ARG A 209 5.42 -15.98 -3.71
C ARG A 209 5.15 -14.52 -3.40
N VAL A 210 5.69 -14.02 -2.29
CA VAL A 210 5.43 -12.65 -1.82
C VAL A 210 6.71 -11.97 -1.32
N GLY A 211 6.97 -10.74 -1.77
CA GLY A 211 8.11 -9.94 -1.33
C GLY A 211 7.72 -8.47 -1.15
N THR A 212 8.22 -7.83 -0.09
CA THR A 212 7.81 -6.48 0.30
C THR A 212 9.02 -5.56 0.48
N TRP A 213 9.00 -4.41 -0.20
CA TRP A 213 9.86 -3.27 0.10
C TRP A 213 9.15 -2.33 1.07
N VAL A 214 9.86 -1.84 2.08
CA VAL A 214 9.35 -0.89 3.07
C VAL A 214 10.29 0.30 3.17
N ASN A 215 9.73 1.51 3.23
CA ASN A 215 10.47 2.74 3.46
C ASN A 215 10.67 2.95 4.97
N GLY A 216 11.90 2.74 5.42
CA GLY A 216 12.34 2.97 6.80
C GLY A 216 13.11 4.27 6.98
N VAL A 217 13.87 4.36 8.07
CA VAL A 217 14.72 5.53 8.38
C VAL A 217 15.86 5.69 7.36
N ASP A 218 16.44 4.58 6.91
CA ASP A 218 17.56 4.55 5.97
C ASP A 218 17.11 4.41 4.50
N GLY A 219 15.82 4.62 4.24
CA GLY A 219 15.21 4.50 2.92
C GLY A 219 14.52 3.15 2.69
N TRP A 220 14.33 2.80 1.41
CA TRP A 220 13.64 1.59 1.00
C TRP A 220 14.52 0.35 1.21
N ALA A 221 13.98 -0.66 1.90
CA ALA A 221 14.65 -1.94 2.15
C ALA A 221 13.70 -3.13 1.98
N LYS A 222 14.25 -4.28 1.57
CA LYS A 222 13.56 -5.58 1.59
C LYS A 222 13.28 -5.95 3.03
N THR A 223 12.03 -6.28 3.34
CA THR A 223 11.61 -6.51 4.72
C THR A 223 10.73 -7.74 4.81
N ASP A 224 10.94 -8.54 5.85
CA ASP A 224 10.05 -9.65 6.19
C ASP A 224 8.67 -9.12 6.61
N PRO A 225 7.58 -9.87 6.39
CA PRO A 225 6.27 -9.50 6.89
C PRO A 225 6.32 -9.15 8.38
N CYS A 226 5.73 -8.01 8.74
CA CYS A 226 5.81 -7.52 10.13
C CYS A 226 5.23 -8.54 11.12
N GLY A 227 5.74 -8.58 12.35
CA GLY A 227 5.31 -9.58 13.33
C GLY A 227 6.09 -9.49 14.64
N SER A 228 5.56 -10.12 15.69
CA SER A 228 6.20 -10.11 17.01
C SER A 228 7.09 -11.34 17.24
N ASN A 229 8.37 -11.09 17.53
CA ASN A 229 9.12 -11.82 18.56
C ASN A 229 9.48 -10.91 19.76
N THR A 230 9.19 -9.60 19.71
CA THR A 230 9.67 -8.61 20.70
C THR A 230 8.80 -7.36 20.92
N GLN A 231 7.72 -7.14 20.15
CA GLN A 231 6.82 -5.98 20.34
C GLN A 231 5.36 -6.43 20.44
N ASP A 232 4.53 -5.65 21.13
CA ASP A 232 3.17 -5.99 21.56
C ASP A 232 2.15 -6.27 20.44
N PHE A 233 2.52 -6.19 19.16
CA PHE A 233 1.61 -6.33 18.02
C PHE A 233 1.90 -7.58 17.18
N TRP A 234 0.86 -8.24 16.69
CA TRP A 234 0.97 -9.23 15.62
C TRP A 234 0.82 -8.58 14.25
N GLY A 235 1.36 -9.22 13.23
CA GLY A 235 1.43 -8.61 11.90
C GLY A 235 1.29 -9.59 10.75
N CYS A 236 1.78 -9.15 9.60
CA CYS A 236 1.69 -9.86 8.34
C CYS A 236 2.37 -11.23 8.38
N ASN A 237 3.29 -11.52 9.30
CA ASN A 237 3.94 -12.82 9.42
C ASN A 237 2.94 -13.98 9.64
N LEU A 238 1.92 -13.76 10.48
CA LEU A 238 0.85 -14.74 10.68
C LEU A 238 -0.10 -14.78 9.49
N PHE A 239 -0.34 -13.62 8.87
CA PHE A 239 -1.22 -13.51 7.70
C PHE A 239 -0.63 -14.23 6.48
N THR A 240 0.63 -13.97 6.12
CA THR A 240 1.29 -14.61 4.98
C THR A 240 1.40 -16.12 5.18
N ALA A 241 1.70 -16.57 6.41
CA ALA A 241 1.67 -17.98 6.77
C ALA A 241 0.25 -18.58 6.63
N ASN A 242 -0.78 -17.89 7.14
CA ASN A 242 -2.18 -18.32 7.00
C ASN A 242 -2.61 -18.37 5.53
N GLN A 243 -2.12 -17.47 4.67
CA GLN A 243 -2.41 -17.47 3.24
C GLN A 243 -1.54 -18.45 2.44
N GLY A 244 -0.67 -19.23 3.09
CA GLY A 244 0.22 -20.19 2.42
C GLY A 244 1.24 -19.55 1.47
N LEU A 245 1.59 -18.28 1.72
CA LEU A 245 2.52 -17.54 0.88
C LEU A 245 3.96 -17.88 1.24
N LYS A 246 4.80 -18.13 0.23
CA LYS A 246 6.25 -18.17 0.41
C LYS A 246 6.79 -16.75 0.39
N VAL A 247 7.28 -16.30 1.54
CA VAL A 247 8.00 -15.04 1.66
C VAL A 247 9.35 -15.16 0.95
N LEU A 248 9.67 -14.22 0.07
CA LEU A 248 10.97 -14.14 -0.58
C LEU A 248 12.06 -13.87 0.46
N ASP A 249 13.21 -14.54 0.33
CA ASP A 249 14.36 -14.27 1.19
C ASP A 249 14.91 -12.86 0.90
N ARG A 250 14.95 -12.01 1.94
CA ARG A 250 15.42 -10.63 1.86
C ARG A 250 16.91 -10.52 1.48
N ASP A 251 17.69 -11.56 1.74
CA ASP A 251 19.12 -11.61 1.42
C ASP A 251 19.36 -11.99 -0.05
N THR A 252 18.33 -12.43 -0.77
CA THR A 252 18.39 -12.69 -2.22
C THR A 252 18.72 -11.40 -2.96
N PRO A 253 19.82 -11.32 -3.73
CA PRO A 253 20.15 -10.15 -4.52
C PRO A 253 19.05 -9.81 -5.54
N SER A 254 18.80 -8.53 -5.77
CA SER A 254 17.90 -8.15 -6.88
C SER A 254 18.58 -8.46 -8.21
N GLU A 255 17.81 -8.99 -9.16
CA GLU A 255 18.30 -9.38 -10.48
C GLU A 255 17.64 -8.53 -11.57
N PRO A 256 18.39 -8.12 -12.60
CA PRO A 256 17.82 -7.37 -13.70
C PRO A 256 16.80 -8.23 -14.46
N TYR A 257 15.77 -7.57 -14.99
CA TYR A 257 14.78 -8.18 -15.85
C TYR A 257 14.44 -7.26 -17.02
N THR A 258 13.72 -7.79 -18.00
CA THR A 258 13.07 -7.00 -19.03
C THR A 258 11.64 -7.49 -19.14
N LEU A 259 10.67 -6.60 -18.90
CA LEU A 259 9.26 -6.96 -18.86
C LEU A 259 8.80 -7.67 -20.15
N ALA A 260 9.29 -7.22 -21.31
CA ALA A 260 8.94 -7.82 -22.61
C ALA A 260 9.41 -9.28 -22.79
N ASN A 261 10.47 -9.70 -22.09
CA ASN A 261 11.08 -11.02 -22.29
C ASN A 261 10.74 -11.99 -21.16
N ILE A 262 10.49 -11.48 -19.96
CA ILE A 262 10.27 -12.33 -18.79
C ILE A 262 8.92 -13.04 -18.88
N ALA A 263 8.92 -14.35 -18.61
CA ALA A 263 7.73 -15.20 -18.72
C ALA A 263 6.96 -15.04 -20.06
N GLY A 264 7.67 -14.83 -21.17
CA GLY A 264 7.08 -14.65 -22.50
C GLY A 264 6.41 -13.28 -22.72
N GLY A 265 6.60 -12.33 -21.81
CA GLY A 265 6.07 -10.98 -21.89
C GLY A 265 4.64 -10.85 -21.35
N PRO A 266 4.21 -9.63 -20.99
CA PRO A 266 2.85 -9.38 -20.54
C PRO A 266 1.85 -9.52 -21.70
N THR A 267 0.77 -10.26 -21.47
CA THR A 267 -0.39 -10.35 -22.36
C THR A 267 -1.52 -9.42 -21.93
N ILE A 268 -1.60 -9.11 -20.63
CA ILE A 268 -2.55 -8.16 -20.06
C ILE A 268 -1.82 -7.31 -19.04
N GLN A 269 -2.05 -6.00 -19.08
CA GLN A 269 -1.67 -5.08 -18.01
C GLN A 269 -2.90 -4.25 -17.68
N ASP A 270 -3.38 -4.39 -16.44
CA ASP A 270 -4.55 -3.68 -15.96
C ASP A 270 -4.40 -3.30 -14.49
N GLN A 271 -5.43 -2.67 -13.94
CA GLN A 271 -5.55 -2.40 -12.52
C GLN A 271 -6.80 -3.07 -11.97
N ILE A 272 -6.57 -3.96 -11.00
CA ILE A 272 -7.61 -4.39 -10.06
C ILE A 272 -7.74 -3.30 -9.00
N GLN A 273 -8.94 -2.72 -8.87
CA GLN A 273 -9.24 -1.72 -7.84
C GLN A 273 -9.84 -2.39 -6.61
N LEU A 274 -9.49 -1.97 -5.39
CA LEU A 274 -10.07 -2.45 -4.13
C LEU A 274 -11.55 -2.06 -4.02
N CYS A 275 -11.88 -0.81 -4.34
CA CYS A 275 -13.22 -0.26 -4.15
C CYS A 275 -13.59 0.72 -5.26
N GLY A 276 -14.83 0.64 -5.76
CA GLY A 276 -15.31 1.52 -6.83
C GLY A 276 -14.59 1.25 -8.17
N GLY A 277 -15.21 1.66 -9.26
CA GLY A 277 -14.61 1.61 -10.60
C GLY A 277 -14.62 0.25 -11.31
N GLN A 278 -14.63 0.32 -12.65
CA GLN A 278 -14.36 -0.82 -13.52
C GLN A 278 -12.83 -1.07 -13.56
N PRO A 279 -12.37 -2.31 -13.78
CA PRO A 279 -10.97 -2.58 -14.04
C PRO A 279 -10.43 -1.65 -15.14
N ARG A 280 -9.26 -1.05 -14.92
CA ARG A 280 -8.62 -0.17 -15.90
C ARG A 280 -7.63 -0.99 -16.71
N VAL A 281 -7.94 -1.29 -17.96
CA VAL A 281 -7.02 -1.98 -18.87
C VAL A 281 -6.13 -0.94 -19.54
N PHE A 282 -4.81 -1.16 -19.48
CA PHE A 282 -3.83 -0.28 -20.12
C PHE A 282 -3.40 -0.92 -21.44
N VAL A 283 -3.77 -0.30 -22.56
CA VAL A 283 -3.31 -0.74 -23.87
C VAL A 283 -1.85 -0.35 -24.05
N GLY A 284 -1.00 -1.32 -24.36
CA GLY A 284 0.41 -1.16 -24.71
C GLY A 284 0.68 -1.72 -26.09
#